data_AF-A0A528K4M4-F1
#
_entry.id   AF-A0A528K4M4-F1
#
_cell.length_a   1.000
_cell.length_b   1.000
_cell.length_c   1.000
_cell.angle_alpha   90.00
_cell.angle_beta   90.00
_cell.angle_gamma   90.00
#
_symmetry.space_group_name_H-M   'P 1'
#
loop_
_entity.id
_entity.type
_entity.pdbx_description
1 polymer ?
#
loop_
_entity_poly.entity_id
_entity_poly.type
_entity_poly.pdbx_seq_one_letter_code
_entity_poly.pdbx_strand_id
1 'polypeptide(L)' 'MVARIFGFAAVAACLAMPVFAAVALSDAAGSYTISPAGSSIRFSVGKAGGGGLAGAFARFKGSIRIDNNDVGRSRVNIT' A
#
# COMPACT_ATOMS: atom_id res chain seq x y z
N MET A 1 31.76 21.94 -23.94
CA MET A 1 30.28 22.13 -23.98
C MET A 1 29.56 20.78 -23.80
N VAL A 2 29.93 19.97 -22.80
CA VAL A 2 29.35 18.61 -22.60
C VAL A 2 28.99 18.37 -21.13
N ALA A 3 29.76 18.93 -20.18
CA ALA A 3 29.45 18.86 -18.75
C ALA A 3 28.15 19.57 -18.33
N ARG A 4 27.68 20.59 -19.07
CA ARG A 4 26.40 21.28 -18.79
C ARG A 4 25.18 20.43 -19.12
N ILE A 5 25.26 19.54 -20.11
CA ILE A 5 24.13 18.73 -20.59
C ILE A 5 23.83 17.57 -19.62
N PHE A 6 24.88 16.96 -19.05
CA PHE A 6 24.71 15.92 -18.03
C PHE A 6 24.08 16.44 -16.73
N GLY A 7 24.30 17.71 -16.38
CA GLY A 7 23.65 18.35 -15.23
C GLY A 7 22.14 18.52 -15.42
N PHE A 8 21.68 18.88 -16.62
CA PHE A 8 20.24 19.02 -16.91
C PHE A 8 19.50 17.68 -16.93
N ALA A 9 20.13 16.61 -17.43
CA ALA A 9 19.53 15.28 -17.45
C ALA A 9 19.31 14.71 -16.03
N ALA A 10 20.22 14.99 -15.09
CA ALA A 10 20.08 14.58 -13.70
C ALA A 10 18.94 15.32 -12.96
N VAL A 11 18.72 16.61 -13.26
CA VAL A 11 17.60 17.39 -12.69
C VAL A 11 16.25 16.88 -13.20
N ALA A 12 16.15 16.53 -14.49
CA ALA A 12 14.92 16.00 -15.06
C ALA A 12 14.52 14.63 -14.47
N ALA A 13 15.49 13.78 -14.13
CA ALA A 13 15.24 12.48 -13.50
C ALA A 13 14.68 12.60 -12.07
N CYS A 14 15.06 13.64 -11.31
CA CYS A 14 14.51 13.88 -9.98
C CYS A 14 13.04 14.36 -9.99
N LEU A 15 12.58 14.99 -11.08
CA LEU A 15 11.19 15.45 -11.23
C LEU A 15 10.21 14.33 -11.62
N ALA A 16 10.73 13.17 -12.06
CA ALA A 16 9.93 12.01 -12.44
C ALA A 16 9.59 11.08 -11.26
N MET A 17 9.93 11.49 -10.03
CA MET A 17 9.56 10.75 -8.83
C MET A 17 8.04 10.90 -8.62
N PRO A 18 7.25 9.82 -8.65
CA PRO A 18 5.84 9.91 -8.30
C PRO A 18 5.75 10.42 -6.86
N VAL A 19 5.24 11.63 -6.68
CA VAL A 19 4.84 12.15 -5.37
C VAL A 19 3.61 11.36 -4.96
N PHE A 20 3.83 10.28 -4.22
CA PHE A 20 2.76 9.69 -3.42
C PHE A 20 2.47 10.68 -2.30
N ALA A 21 1.45 11.51 -2.48
CA ALA A 21 0.97 12.35 -1.41
C ALA A 21 0.59 11.44 -0.24
N ALA A 22 1.27 11.60 0.89
CA ALA A 22 0.84 10.97 2.13
C ALA A 22 -0.57 11.51 2.41
N VAL A 23 -1.58 10.66 2.29
CA VAL A 23 -2.93 11.01 2.73
C VAL A 23 -2.84 11.41 4.18
N ALA A 24 -3.33 12.62 4.48
CA ALA A 24 -3.44 13.05 5.86
C ALA A 24 -4.38 12.08 6.58
N LEU A 25 -3.98 11.61 7.76
CA LEU A 25 -4.82 10.68 8.54
C LEU A 25 -6.21 11.27 8.82
N SER A 26 -6.29 12.59 8.92
CA SER A 26 -7.55 13.34 9.07
C SER A 26 -8.49 13.19 7.90
N ASP A 27 -7.95 13.07 6.68
CA ASP A 27 -8.75 12.79 5.48
C ASP A 27 -9.16 11.32 5.39
N ALA A 28 -8.38 10.41 5.98
CA ALA A 28 -8.67 8.98 6.02
C ALA A 28 -9.45 8.53 7.25
N ALA A 29 -9.80 9.43 8.16
CA ALA A 29 -10.49 9.07 9.38
C ALA A 29 -11.92 8.64 9.08
N GLY A 30 -12.34 7.52 9.66
CA GLY A 30 -13.67 7.00 9.38
C GLY A 30 -13.84 5.51 9.63
N SER A 31 -14.98 5.00 9.20
CA SER A 31 -15.31 3.57 9.23
C SER A 31 -15.60 3.12 7.81
N TYR A 32 -14.88 2.08 7.38
CA TYR A 32 -14.92 1.55 6.03
C TYR A 32 -15.31 0.08 6.07
N THR A 33 -16.15 -0.33 5.13
CA THR A 33 -16.42 -1.74 4.87
C THR A 33 -15.50 -2.22 3.76
N ILE A 34 -14.82 -3.34 3.98
CA ILE A 34 -13.95 -3.92 2.96
C ILE A 34 -14.83 -4.48 1.85
N SER A 35 -14.65 -3.96 0.63
CA SER A 35 -15.32 -4.45 -0.57
C SER A 35 -14.62 -5.71 -1.10
N PRO A 36 -15.28 -6.87 -1.15
CA PRO A 36 -14.65 -8.10 -1.66
C PRO A 36 -14.25 -7.99 -3.13
N ALA A 37 -14.98 -7.20 -3.93
CA ALA A 37 -14.70 -7.04 -5.36
C ALA A 37 -13.43 -6.19 -5.63
N GLY A 38 -13.05 -5.32 -4.70
CA GLY A 38 -11.90 -4.42 -4.84
C GLY A 38 -10.73 -4.75 -3.92
N SER A 39 -10.78 -5.89 -3.22
CA SER A 39 -9.77 -6.27 -2.22
C SER A 39 -9.33 -7.72 -2.44
N SER A 40 -8.14 -8.09 -1.96
CA SER A 40 -7.68 -9.48 -1.99
C SER A 40 -6.80 -9.78 -0.79
N ILE A 41 -6.98 -10.96 -0.17
CA ILE A 41 -6.09 -11.47 0.87
C ILE A 41 -5.27 -12.59 0.26
N ARG A 42 -3.97 -12.38 0.11
CA ARG A 42 -3.03 -13.30 -0.54
C ARG A 42 -2.08 -13.89 0.48
N PHE A 43 -1.69 -15.14 0.27
CA PHE A 43 -0.66 -15.79 1.07
C PHE A 43 0.42 -16.37 0.17
N SER A 44 1.62 -16.48 0.72
CA SER A 44 2.74 -17.19 0.12
C SER A 44 3.50 -17.91 1.22
N VAL A 45 3.80 -19.18 0.99
CA VAL A 45 4.56 -20.03 1.90
C VAL A 45 5.73 -20.61 1.14
N GLY A 46 6.93 -20.16 1.50
CA GLY A 46 8.17 -20.74 1.00
C GLY A 46 8.40 -22.13 1.56
N LYS A 47 8.91 -23.04 0.75
CA LYS A 47 9.28 -24.40 1.17
C LYS A 47 10.81 -24.52 1.24
N ALA A 48 11.32 -25.09 2.34
CA ALA A 48 12.72 -25.47 2.44
C ALA A 48 13.09 -26.51 1.35
N GLY A 49 14.16 -26.25 0.60
CA GLY A 49 14.57 -27.07 -0.55
C GLY A 49 14.03 -26.59 -1.91
N GLY A 50 13.34 -25.45 -1.96
CA GLY A 50 12.93 -24.80 -3.21
C GLY A 50 11.45 -24.98 -3.55
N GLY A 51 10.90 -23.99 -4.26
CA GLY A 51 9.48 -23.86 -4.54
C GLY A 51 8.67 -23.24 -3.40
N GLY A 52 7.35 -23.30 -3.52
CA GLY A 52 6.42 -22.76 -2.52
C GLY A 52 4.96 -22.89 -2.96
N LEU A 53 4.07 -22.53 -2.04
CA LEU A 53 2.63 -22.46 -2.27
C LEU A 53 2.19 -21.00 -2.17
N ALA A 54 1.48 -20.51 -3.19
CA ALA A 54 0.86 -19.19 -3.15
C ALA A 54 -0.61 -19.30 -3.51
N GLY A 55 -1.43 -18.42 -2.96
CA GLY A 55 -2.86 -18.41 -3.21
C GLY A 55 -3.55 -17.17 -2.65
N ALA A 56 -4.88 -17.16 -2.75
CA ALA A 56 -5.72 -16.12 -2.22
C ALA A 56 -6.97 -16.70 -1.57
N PHE A 57 -7.47 -16.03 -0.53
CA PHE A 57 -8.77 -16.38 0.06
C PHE A 57 -9.89 -15.86 -0.85
N ALA A 58 -10.70 -16.77 -1.38
CA ALA A 58 -11.78 -16.45 -2.31
C ALA A 58 -12.95 -15.68 -1.64
N ARG A 59 -13.11 -15.83 -0.33
CA ARG A 59 -14.17 -15.19 0.45
C ARG A 59 -13.56 -14.59 1.69
N PHE A 60 -13.88 -13.33 1.92
CA PHE A 60 -13.57 -12.61 3.14
C PHE A 60 -14.58 -11.47 3.28
N LYS A 61 -14.73 -10.99 4.49
CA LYS A 61 -15.42 -9.75 4.84
C LYS A 61 -14.62 -9.03 5.90
N GLY A 62 -14.85 -7.73 6.05
CA GLY A 62 -14.19 -7.01 7.12
C GLY A 62 -14.55 -5.55 7.17
N SER A 63 -14.01 -4.90 8.19
CA SER A 63 -14.14 -3.47 8.39
C SER A 63 -12.81 -2.87 8.86
N ILE A 64 -12.63 -1.61 8.52
CA ILE A 64 -11.48 -0.79 8.92
C ILE A 64 -12.03 0.43 9.62
N ARG A 65 -11.55 0.71 10.83
CA ARG A 65 -11.81 1.95 11.55
C ARG A 65 -10.49 2.69 11.72
N ILE A 66 -10.44 3.92 11.23
CA ILE A 66 -9.30 4.82 11.37
C ILE A 66 -9.68 5.93 12.33
N ASP A 67 -8.92 6.06 13.41
CA ASP A 67 -9.07 7.13 14.41
C ASP A 67 -8.04 8.23 14.12
N ASN A 68 -8.52 9.45 13.89
CA ASN A 68 -7.67 10.59 13.53
C ASN A 68 -6.78 11.07 14.69
N ASN A 69 -7.24 10.86 15.92
CA ASN A 69 -6.55 11.39 17.09
C ASN A 69 -5.46 10.44 17.58
N ASP A 70 -5.64 9.14 17.33
CA ASP A 70 -4.71 8.10 17.76
C ASP A 70 -4.77 6.87 16.83
N VAL A 71 -3.76 6.72 15.97
CA VAL A 71 -3.62 5.55 15.09
C VAL A 71 -3.59 4.23 15.86
N GLY A 72 -3.04 4.20 17.09
CA GLY A 72 -3.00 3.01 17.93
C GLY A 72 -4.39 2.50 18.34
N ARG A 73 -5.41 3.34 18.24
CA ARG A 73 -6.83 2.98 18.48
C ARG A 73 -7.57 2.56 17.20
N SER A 74 -6.94 2.71 16.04
CA SER A 74 -7.47 2.22 14.77
C SER A 74 -7.51 0.70 14.78
N ARG A 75 -8.50 0.13 14.09
CA ARG A 75 -8.72 -1.33 14.09
C ARG A 75 -9.08 -1.85 12.72
N VAL A 76 -8.62 -3.06 12.45
CA VAL A 76 -8.98 -3.83 11.27
C VAL A 76 -9.56 -5.15 11.76
N ASN A 77 -10.73 -5.53 11.26
CA ASN A 77 -11.34 -6.82 11.52
C ASN A 77 -11.62 -7.51 10.19
N ILE A 78 -11.17 -8.76 10.05
CA ILE A 78 -11.30 -9.56 8.84
C ILE A 78 -11.77 -10.96 9.24
N THR A 79 -12.71 -11.52 8.47
CA THR A 79 -13.21 -12.90 8.61
C THR A 79 -13.38 -13.55 7.25
#